data_AF-A0AAW0VQJ2-F1
#
_entry.id   AF-A0AAW0VQJ2-F1
#
_cell.length_a   1.000
_cell.length_b   1.000
_cell.length_c   1.000
_cell.angle_alpha   90.00
_cell.angle_beta   90.00
_cell.angle_gamma   90.00
#
_symmetry.space_group_name_H-M   'P 1'
#
loop_
_entity.id
_entity.type
_entity.pdbx_description
1 polymer ?
#
loop_
_entity_poly.entity_id
_entity_poly.type
_entity_poly.pdbx_seq_one_letter_code
_entity_poly.pdbx_strand_id
1 'polypeptide(L)'
;AEITFNFWYKLSEVLYRKNCDNVNEQFKPYVERLIEALYRHCQIEPDHESILVQQDDFYEFRERVQELIKDVVFICGSKLCFQQMAHILQSPDISKNWNLMEAALFIMQSVAKNLVPEENEVVPPILEGLLSQPDDIHLQVAFTSVQLLAELNEWIACHPNLLPLVLQFLTKRLHNKHLATVAAKSNLSLRAPDHCSNLHAVLWIFLFIYYYHQRPVHRDHLSNMDGYHPKFAQKSNTLPSF
;
A
#
# COMPACT_ATOMS: atom_id res chain seq x y z
N ALA A 1 19.98 -12.19 4.40
CA ALA A 1 20.26 -11.29 3.24
C ALA A 1 20.89 -9.96 3.68
N GLU A 2 20.42 -9.36 4.77
CA GLU A 2 20.80 -8.01 5.23
C GLU A 2 22.31 -7.73 5.35
N ILE A 3 23.10 -8.71 5.79
CA ILE A 3 24.57 -8.58 5.92
C ILE A 3 25.24 -8.18 4.60
N THR A 4 24.67 -8.57 3.45
CA THR A 4 25.26 -8.27 2.14
C THR A 4 24.77 -6.96 1.52
N PHE A 5 23.82 -6.24 2.13
CA PHE A 5 23.28 -4.99 1.56
C PHE A 5 24.37 -3.95 1.36
N ASN A 6 25.25 -3.78 2.36
CA ASN A 6 26.40 -2.88 2.28
C ASN A 6 27.35 -3.19 1.12
N PHE A 7 27.49 -4.47 0.75
CA PHE A 7 28.27 -4.84 -0.43
C PHE A 7 27.58 -4.37 -1.71
N TRP A 8 26.28 -4.61 -1.84
CA TRP A 8 25.51 -4.24 -3.03
C TRP A 8 25.40 -2.73 -3.21
N TYR A 9 25.23 -1.96 -2.13
CA TYR A 9 25.29 -0.50 -2.16
C TYR A 9 26.64 0.03 -2.66
N LYS A 10 27.75 -0.53 -2.16
CA LYS A 10 29.09 -0.14 -2.63
C LYS A 10 29.33 -0.55 -4.09
N LEU A 11 28.83 -1.72 -4.48
CA LEU A 11 28.94 -2.19 -5.85
C LEU A 11 28.17 -1.27 -6.81
N SER A 12 26.93 -0.89 -6.47
CA SER A 12 26.13 0.02 -7.28
C SER A 12 26.80 1.39 -7.42
N GLU A 13 27.35 1.95 -6.34
CA GLU A 13 28.08 3.22 -6.37
C GLU A 13 29.30 3.16 -7.31
N VAL A 14 30.08 2.08 -7.25
CA VAL A 14 31.26 1.88 -8.11
C VAL A 14 30.84 1.73 -9.58
N LEU A 15 29.80 0.95 -9.87
CA LEU A 15 29.30 0.75 -11.24
C LEU A 15 28.71 2.03 -11.82
N TYR A 16 27.93 2.76 -11.02
CA TYR A 16 27.36 4.05 -11.39
C TYR A 16 28.44 5.06 -11.75
N ARG A 17 29.50 5.17 -10.92
CA ARG A 17 30.65 6.05 -11.19
C ARG A 17 31.42 5.66 -12.44
N LYS A 18 31.53 4.36 -12.72
CA LYS A 18 32.24 3.87 -13.92
C LYS A 18 31.49 4.20 -15.20
N ASN A 19 30.16 4.31 -15.15
CA ASN A 19 29.27 4.68 -16.26
C ASN A 19 29.61 3.95 -17.57
N CYS A 20 29.76 2.62 -17.49
CA CYS A 20 30.19 1.79 -18.60
C CYS A 20 29.21 0.63 -18.82
N ASP A 21 28.42 0.72 -19.88
CA ASP A 21 27.35 -0.22 -20.18
C ASP A 21 27.84 -1.66 -20.33
N ASN A 22 28.99 -1.87 -20.97
CA ASN A 22 29.59 -3.21 -21.11
C ASN A 22 29.84 -3.88 -19.75
N VAL A 23 30.26 -3.09 -18.75
CA VAL A 23 30.48 -3.61 -17.40
C VAL A 23 29.13 -3.88 -16.73
N ASN A 24 28.15 -2.98 -16.86
CA ASN A 24 26.82 -3.17 -16.30
C ASN A 24 26.14 -4.44 -16.84
N GLU A 25 26.27 -4.71 -18.14
CA GLU A 25 25.76 -5.92 -18.78
C GLU A 25 26.36 -7.21 -18.20
N GLN A 26 27.62 -7.20 -17.76
CA GLN A 26 28.23 -8.35 -17.10
C GLN A 26 27.66 -8.60 -15.69
N PHE A 27 27.20 -7.55 -15.01
CA PHE A 27 26.62 -7.63 -13.66
C PHE A 27 25.11 -7.86 -13.66
N LYS A 28 24.42 -7.55 -14.75
CA LYS A 28 22.98 -7.72 -14.94
C LYS A 28 22.41 -9.07 -14.44
N PRO A 29 22.92 -10.25 -14.83
CA PRO A 29 22.35 -11.53 -14.37
C PRO A 29 22.48 -11.75 -12.87
N TYR A 30 23.46 -11.12 -12.21
CA TYR A 30 23.63 -11.20 -10.76
C TYR A 30 22.63 -10.30 -10.03
N VAL A 31 22.34 -9.13 -10.59
CA VAL A 31 21.33 -8.21 -10.05
C VAL A 31 19.92 -8.78 -10.24
N GLU A 32 19.62 -9.39 -11.39
CA GLU A 32 18.34 -10.07 -11.61
C GLU A 32 18.11 -11.20 -10.58
N ARG A 33 19.15 -12.02 -10.33
CA ARG A 33 19.09 -13.06 -9.28
C ARG A 33 18.97 -12.49 -7.88
N LEU A 34 19.59 -11.34 -7.61
CA LEU A 34 19.44 -10.64 -6.33
C LEU A 34 17.98 -10.21 -6.16
N ILE A 35 17.38 -9.54 -7.15
CA ILE A 35 15.99 -9.09 -7.10
C ILE A 35 15.04 -10.27 -6.89
N GLU A 36 15.27 -11.40 -7.57
CA GLU A 36 14.48 -12.62 -7.37
C GLU A 36 14.59 -13.16 -5.93
N ALA A 37 15.80 -13.16 -5.35
CA ALA A 37 16.00 -13.56 -3.96
C ALA A 37 15.33 -12.58 -2.98
N LEU A 38 15.42 -11.28 -3.24
CA LEU A 38 14.78 -10.23 -2.43
C LEU A 38 13.26 -10.34 -2.48
N TYR A 39 12.69 -10.58 -3.67
CA TYR A 39 11.26 -10.90 -3.85
C TYR A 39 10.83 -12.03 -2.91
N ARG A 40 11.58 -13.15 -2.87
CA ARG A 40 11.28 -14.28 -1.98
C ARG A 40 11.39 -13.92 -0.51
N HIS A 41 12.38 -13.11 -0.14
CA HIS A 41 12.57 -12.68 1.25
C HIS A 41 11.56 -11.64 1.73
N CYS A 42 10.88 -10.94 0.82
CA CYS A 42 9.81 -10.00 1.15
C CYS A 42 8.42 -10.63 1.22
N GLN A 43 8.30 -11.94 0.97
CA GLN A 43 7.02 -12.65 1.11
C GLN A 43 6.59 -12.66 2.57
N ILE A 44 5.34 -12.23 2.79
CA ILE A 44 4.72 -12.27 4.10
C ILE A 44 4.26 -13.71 4.38
N GLU A 45 4.23 -14.08 5.65
CA GLU A 45 3.65 -15.36 6.07
C GLU A 45 2.17 -15.45 5.63
N PRO A 46 1.72 -16.58 5.04
CA PRO A 46 0.38 -16.70 4.46
C PRO A 46 -0.79 -16.52 5.44
N ASP A 47 -0.54 -16.71 6.73
CA ASP A 47 -1.50 -16.58 7.83
C ASP A 47 -1.58 -15.16 8.42
N HIS A 48 -0.78 -14.22 7.91
CA HIS A 48 -0.84 -12.83 8.33
C HIS A 48 -2.09 -12.12 7.79
N GLU A 49 -3.02 -11.72 8.64
CA GLU A 49 -4.34 -11.20 8.22
C GLU A 49 -4.42 -9.66 8.10
N SER A 50 -3.40 -8.94 8.56
CA SER A 50 -3.45 -7.48 8.73
C SER A 50 -2.50 -6.72 7.80
N ILE A 51 -2.41 -5.40 7.97
CA ILE A 51 -1.37 -4.60 7.33
C ILE A 51 -0.11 -4.65 8.20
N LEU A 52 1.06 -4.78 7.59
CA LEU A 52 2.33 -4.75 8.31
C LEU A 52 2.48 -3.47 9.13
N VAL A 53 2.93 -3.62 10.36
CA VAL A 53 3.13 -2.51 11.28
C VAL A 53 4.47 -1.84 10.95
N GLN A 54 4.47 -0.51 10.78
CA GLN A 54 5.64 0.24 10.32
C GLN A 54 6.87 0.20 11.25
N GLN A 55 6.73 -0.35 12.46
CA GLN A 55 7.79 -0.46 13.48
C GLN A 55 8.24 -1.91 13.70
N ASP A 56 7.76 -2.83 12.86
CA ASP A 56 8.17 -4.23 12.93
C ASP A 56 9.51 -4.43 12.19
N ASP A 57 10.38 -5.28 12.73
CA ASP A 57 11.70 -5.55 12.17
C ASP A 57 11.60 -6.03 10.71
N PHE A 58 10.55 -6.79 10.39
CA PHE A 58 10.29 -7.26 9.03
C PHE A 58 9.86 -6.12 8.09
N TYR A 59 9.07 -5.17 8.57
CA TYR A 59 8.72 -3.98 7.80
C TYR A 59 9.97 -3.13 7.50
N GLU A 60 10.82 -2.87 8.49
CA GLU A 60 12.08 -2.14 8.29
C GLU A 60 13.05 -2.88 7.36
N PHE A 61 13.09 -4.21 7.44
CA PHE A 61 13.82 -5.03 6.47
C PHE A 61 13.30 -4.80 5.05
N ARG A 62 11.98 -4.86 4.85
CA ARG A 62 11.32 -4.63 3.55
C ARG A 62 11.61 -3.23 3.01
N GLU A 63 11.55 -2.18 3.82
CA GLU A 63 11.91 -0.82 3.37
C GLU A 63 13.35 -0.75 2.87
N ARG A 64 14.30 -1.37 3.60
CA ARG A 64 15.70 -1.44 3.16
C ARG A 64 15.88 -2.25 1.88
N VAL A 65 15.03 -3.24 1.62
CA VAL A 65 15.00 -3.96 0.34
C VAL A 65 14.59 -3.03 -0.79
N GLN A 66 13.56 -2.19 -0.61
CA GLN A 66 13.14 -1.24 -1.66
C GLN A 66 14.24 -0.24 -1.99
N GLU A 67 14.90 0.31 -0.96
CA GLU A 67 16.03 1.23 -1.16
C GLU A 67 17.18 0.56 -1.91
N LEU A 68 17.53 -0.67 -1.54
CA LEU A 68 18.55 -1.43 -2.26
C LEU A 68 18.17 -1.66 -3.73
N ILE A 69 16.91 -2.01 -4.01
CA ILE A 69 16.43 -2.21 -5.38
C ILE A 69 16.54 -0.92 -6.19
N LYS A 70 16.13 0.22 -5.62
CA LYS A 70 16.27 1.53 -6.28
C LYS A 70 17.72 1.83 -6.66
N ASP A 71 18.68 1.44 -5.82
CA ASP A 71 20.11 1.67 -6.06
C ASP A 71 20.72 0.73 -7.10
N VAL A 72 20.21 -0.50 -7.26
CA VAL A 72 20.80 -1.49 -8.20
C VAL A 72 20.02 -1.63 -9.51
N VAL A 73 18.76 -1.17 -9.58
CA VAL A 73 17.88 -1.44 -10.72
C VAL A 73 18.40 -0.83 -12.02
N PHE A 74 19.18 0.26 -11.98
CA PHE A 74 19.77 0.85 -13.18
C PHE A 74 20.69 -0.12 -13.95
N ILE A 75 21.25 -1.13 -13.28
CA ILE A 75 22.17 -2.12 -13.87
C ILE A 75 21.42 -3.10 -14.78
N CYS A 76 20.21 -3.52 -14.39
CA CYS A 76 19.40 -4.46 -15.16
C CYS A 76 18.28 -3.79 -15.98
N GLY A 77 17.87 -2.57 -15.60
CA GLY A 77 16.80 -1.81 -16.22
C GLY A 77 15.47 -1.94 -15.48
N SER A 78 14.84 -0.81 -15.14
CA SER A 78 13.57 -0.77 -14.41
C SER A 78 12.43 -1.44 -15.15
N LYS A 79 12.35 -1.27 -16.48
CA LYS A 79 11.34 -1.95 -17.32
C LYS A 79 11.46 -3.49 -17.22
N LEU A 80 12.67 -4.03 -17.28
CA LEU A 80 12.90 -5.47 -17.22
C LEU A 80 12.55 -6.05 -15.84
N CYS A 81 12.93 -5.36 -14.76
CA CYS A 81 12.52 -5.73 -13.41
C CYS A 81 10.98 -5.73 -13.26
N PHE A 82 10.32 -4.68 -13.75
CA PHE A 82 8.86 -4.58 -13.72
C PHE A 82 8.19 -5.69 -14.54
N GLN A 83 8.71 -6.00 -15.74
CA GLN A 83 8.28 -7.11 -16.59
C GLN A 83 8.43 -8.47 -15.90
N GLN A 84 9.56 -8.70 -15.24
CA GLN A 84 9.81 -9.95 -14.52
C GLN A 84 8.76 -10.17 -13.43
N MET A 85 8.45 -9.13 -12.64
CA MET A 85 7.40 -9.21 -11.64
C MET A 85 6.01 -9.38 -12.28
N ALA A 86 5.77 -8.78 -13.46
CA ALA A 86 4.50 -8.91 -14.17
C ALA A 86 4.25 -10.35 -14.64
N HIS A 87 5.30 -11.02 -15.15
CA HIS A 87 5.23 -12.43 -15.48
C HIS A 87 4.95 -13.32 -14.27
N ILE A 88 5.53 -12.99 -13.12
CA ILE A 88 5.26 -13.68 -11.85
C ILE A 88 3.77 -13.58 -11.50
N LEU A 89 3.17 -12.38 -11.60
CA LEU A 89 1.74 -12.16 -11.32
C LEU A 89 0.79 -12.94 -12.26
N GLN A 90 1.22 -13.25 -13.48
CA GLN A 90 0.45 -14.03 -14.44
C GLN A 90 0.52 -15.54 -14.18
N SER A 91 1.41 -16.00 -13.30
CA SER A 91 1.54 -17.42 -12.97
C SER A 91 0.28 -17.94 -12.26
N PRO A 92 -0.25 -19.11 -12.65
CA PRO A 92 -1.47 -19.67 -12.06
C PRO A 92 -1.36 -19.89 -10.55
N ASP A 93 -0.16 -20.15 -10.03
CA ASP A 93 0.07 -20.37 -8.60
C ASP A 93 -0.14 -19.10 -7.76
N ILE A 94 0.07 -17.91 -8.33
CA ILE A 94 -0.08 -16.64 -7.61
C ILE A 94 -1.54 -16.33 -7.30
N SER A 95 -2.46 -16.73 -8.17
CA SER A 95 -3.90 -16.50 -7.97
C SER A 95 -4.43 -17.08 -6.65
N LYS A 96 -3.74 -18.10 -6.10
CA LYS A 96 -4.11 -18.77 -4.84
C LYS A 96 -3.28 -18.31 -3.64
N ASN A 97 -2.21 -17.54 -3.87
CA ASN A 97 -1.25 -17.16 -2.83
C ASN A 97 -1.10 -15.64 -2.80
N TRP A 98 -1.92 -15.01 -1.96
CA TRP A 98 -1.98 -13.55 -1.83
C TRP A 98 -0.63 -12.94 -1.43
N ASN A 99 0.18 -13.66 -0.65
CA ASN A 99 1.48 -13.21 -0.19
C ASN A 99 2.53 -13.16 -1.32
N LEU A 100 2.45 -14.09 -2.28
CA LEU A 100 3.28 -14.07 -3.49
C LEU A 100 2.91 -12.89 -4.40
N MET A 101 1.61 -12.63 -4.53
CA MET A 101 1.07 -11.48 -5.25
C MET A 101 1.55 -10.17 -4.62
N GLU A 102 1.38 -10.04 -3.31
CA GLU A 102 1.78 -8.87 -2.54
C GLU A 102 3.26 -8.56 -2.70
N ALA A 103 4.12 -9.58 -2.55
CA ALA A 103 5.56 -9.40 -2.68
C ALA A 103 5.95 -8.92 -4.08
N ALA A 104 5.27 -9.38 -5.13
CA ALA A 104 5.57 -8.96 -6.50
C ALA A 104 5.18 -7.49 -6.71
N LEU A 105 4.00 -7.10 -6.22
CA LEU A 105 3.54 -5.70 -6.23
C LEU A 105 4.48 -4.78 -5.44
N PHE A 106 5.00 -5.26 -4.32
CA PHE A 106 5.95 -4.54 -3.48
C PHE A 106 7.30 -4.28 -4.17
N ILE A 107 7.81 -5.27 -4.91
CA ILE A 107 9.03 -5.11 -5.71
C ILE A 107 8.77 -4.15 -6.88
N MET A 108 7.62 -4.30 -7.56
CA MET A 108 7.21 -3.37 -8.63
C MET A 108 7.16 -1.92 -8.16
N GLN A 109 6.62 -1.67 -6.96
CA GLN A 109 6.55 -0.33 -6.37
C GLN A 109 7.92 0.35 -6.32
N SER A 110 8.98 -0.42 -6.03
CA SER A 110 10.35 0.09 -5.91
C SER A 110 10.91 0.65 -7.22
N VAL A 111 10.37 0.22 -8.37
CA VAL A 111 10.90 0.56 -9.70
C VAL A 111 9.89 1.32 -10.56
N ALA A 112 8.62 1.39 -10.15
CA ALA A 112 7.51 1.97 -10.91
C ALA A 112 7.76 3.44 -11.32
N LYS A 113 8.31 4.23 -10.41
CA LYS A 113 8.62 5.65 -10.65
C LYS A 113 9.73 5.89 -11.70
N ASN A 114 10.56 4.88 -11.95
CA ASN A 114 11.64 4.94 -12.94
C ASN A 114 11.18 4.50 -14.34
N LEU A 115 9.90 4.13 -14.50
CA LEU A 115 9.34 3.81 -15.81
C LEU A 115 9.06 5.10 -16.60
N VAL A 116 9.31 5.06 -17.90
CA VAL A 116 8.98 6.18 -18.78
C VAL A 116 7.45 6.27 -18.95
N PRO A 117 6.86 7.48 -18.98
CA PRO A 117 5.41 7.64 -19.13
C PRO A 117 4.83 7.05 -20.42
N GLU A 118 5.66 6.86 -21.46
CA GLU A 118 5.25 6.27 -22.74
C GLU A 118 5.26 4.74 -22.75
N GLU A 119 5.63 4.08 -21.65
CA GLU A 119 5.66 2.61 -21.54
C GLU A 119 4.24 2.03 -21.64
N ASN A 120 3.90 1.37 -22.74
CA ASN A 120 2.53 0.92 -23.00
C ASN A 120 2.39 -0.60 -23.16
N GLU A 121 3.44 -1.36 -22.84
CA GLU A 121 3.44 -2.82 -23.00
C GLU A 121 3.10 -3.52 -21.69
N VAL A 122 3.57 -3.02 -20.55
CA VAL A 122 3.60 -3.76 -19.28
C VAL A 122 2.77 -3.10 -18.20
N VAL A 123 2.81 -1.77 -18.11
CA VAL A 123 2.04 -1.01 -17.13
C VAL A 123 0.52 -1.17 -17.34
N PRO A 124 -0.05 -1.10 -18.56
CA PRO A 124 -1.50 -1.16 -18.71
C PRO A 124 -2.15 -2.47 -18.20
N PRO A 125 -1.64 -3.67 -18.54
CA PRO A 125 -2.20 -4.92 -18.00
C PRO A 125 -2.12 -5.01 -16.47
N ILE A 126 -1.03 -4.51 -15.88
CA ILE A 126 -0.89 -4.47 -14.42
C ILE A 126 -1.92 -3.52 -13.82
N LEU A 127 -2.05 -2.31 -14.36
CA LEU A 127 -3.01 -1.32 -13.89
C LEU A 127 -4.45 -1.84 -13.99
N GLU A 128 -4.81 -2.49 -15.10
CA GLU A 128 -6.12 -3.13 -15.26
C GLU A 128 -6.36 -4.18 -14.16
N GLY A 129 -5.37 -5.06 -13.92
CA GLY A 129 -5.42 -6.06 -12.86
C GLY A 129 -5.60 -5.47 -11.45
N LEU A 130 -4.94 -4.35 -11.15
CA LEU A 130 -5.11 -3.63 -9.88
C LEU A 130 -6.53 -3.08 -9.73
N LEU A 131 -7.06 -2.45 -10.79
CA LEU A 131 -8.38 -1.83 -10.78
C LEU A 131 -9.52 -2.86 -10.75
N SER A 132 -9.29 -4.07 -11.27
CA SER A 132 -10.24 -5.17 -11.27
C SER A 132 -10.18 -6.06 -10.02
N GLN A 133 -9.36 -5.72 -9.02
CA GLN A 133 -9.25 -6.52 -7.79
C GLN A 133 -10.61 -6.63 -7.08
N PRO A 134 -10.95 -7.81 -6.53
CA PRO A 134 -12.18 -7.97 -5.79
C PRO A 134 -12.12 -7.22 -4.44
N ASP A 135 -13.29 -6.94 -3.88
CA ASP A 135 -13.41 -6.19 -2.63
C ASP A 135 -12.93 -6.99 -1.39
N ASP A 136 -12.95 -8.31 -1.48
CA ASP A 136 -12.53 -9.27 -0.45
C ASP A 136 -11.04 -9.68 -0.55
N ILE A 137 -10.27 -9.04 -1.44
CA ILE A 137 -8.83 -9.27 -1.53
C ILE A 137 -8.12 -8.99 -0.20
N HIS A 138 -7.05 -9.73 0.07
CA HIS A 138 -6.27 -9.58 1.29
C HIS A 138 -5.87 -8.12 1.56
N LEU A 139 -6.01 -7.65 2.81
CA LEU A 139 -5.91 -6.24 3.15
C LEU A 139 -4.54 -5.64 2.81
N GLN A 140 -3.47 -6.40 3.04
CA GLN A 140 -2.12 -5.99 2.70
C GLN A 140 -1.90 -5.91 1.18
N VAL A 141 -2.51 -6.79 0.38
CA VAL A 141 -2.45 -6.69 -1.10
C VAL A 141 -3.12 -5.41 -1.56
N ALA A 142 -4.30 -5.09 -1.03
CA ALA A 142 -5.01 -3.86 -1.35
C ALA A 142 -4.19 -2.62 -0.96
N PHE A 143 -3.51 -2.66 0.20
CA PHE A 143 -2.62 -1.59 0.65
C PHE A 143 -1.46 -1.37 -0.33
N THR A 144 -0.69 -2.43 -0.63
CA THR A 144 0.46 -2.35 -1.55
C THR A 144 0.02 -1.96 -2.97
N SER A 145 -1.17 -2.38 -3.41
CA SER A 145 -1.76 -1.98 -4.71
C SER A 145 -2.00 -0.47 -4.79
N VAL A 146 -2.54 0.13 -3.73
CA VAL A 146 -2.77 1.59 -3.66
C VAL A 146 -1.45 2.35 -3.64
N GLN A 147 -0.42 1.81 -2.99
CA GLN A 147 0.91 2.38 -3.00
C GLN A 147 1.57 2.31 -4.38
N LEU A 148 1.47 1.18 -5.08
CA LEU A 148 1.97 1.03 -6.44
C LEU A 148 1.29 2.03 -7.39
N LEU A 149 -0.04 2.21 -7.27
CA LEU A 149 -0.75 3.25 -8.03
C LEU A 149 -0.21 4.66 -7.78
N ALA A 150 0.19 4.95 -6.54
CA ALA A 150 0.74 6.25 -6.18
C ALA A 150 2.09 6.53 -6.88
N GLU A 151 2.90 5.49 -7.07
CA GLU A 151 4.19 5.56 -7.78
C GLU A 151 4.03 5.61 -9.30
N LEU A 152 2.91 5.12 -9.84
CA LEU A 152 2.57 5.19 -11.27
C LEU A 152 1.91 6.53 -11.67
N ASN A 153 1.95 7.54 -10.81
CA ASN A 153 1.24 8.81 -11.01
C ASN A 153 1.67 9.57 -12.29
N GLU A 154 2.96 9.59 -12.62
CA GLU A 154 3.47 10.25 -13.83
C GLU A 154 2.98 9.53 -15.08
N TRP A 155 2.97 8.20 -15.07
CA TRP A 155 2.43 7.40 -16.15
C TRP A 155 0.92 7.62 -16.33
N ILE A 156 0.16 7.64 -15.23
CA ILE A 156 -1.30 7.88 -15.25
C ILE A 156 -1.61 9.29 -15.77
N ALA A 157 -0.79 10.29 -15.46
CA ALA A 157 -0.96 11.66 -15.96
C ALA A 157 -0.89 11.73 -17.50
N CYS A 158 -0.12 10.84 -18.14
CA CYS A 158 -0.06 10.70 -19.60
C CYS A 158 -1.22 9.87 -20.19
N HIS A 159 -2.04 9.24 -19.36
CA HIS A 159 -3.18 8.39 -19.75
C HIS A 159 -4.50 8.86 -19.11
N PRO A 160 -4.98 10.08 -19.43
CA PRO A 160 -6.11 10.72 -18.75
C PRO A 160 -7.41 9.93 -18.85
N ASN A 161 -7.57 9.08 -19.87
CA ASN A 161 -8.75 8.21 -20.03
C ASN A 161 -8.93 7.23 -18.88
N LEU A 162 -7.86 6.87 -18.17
CA LEU A 162 -7.88 5.93 -17.05
C LEU A 162 -8.11 6.63 -15.70
N LEU A 163 -7.96 7.95 -15.65
CA LEU A 163 -8.09 8.73 -14.41
C LEU A 163 -9.44 8.52 -13.69
N PRO A 164 -10.60 8.50 -14.37
CA PRO A 164 -11.88 8.23 -13.70
C PRO A 164 -11.92 6.86 -13.02
N LEU A 165 -11.35 5.83 -13.65
CA LEU A 165 -11.32 4.47 -13.11
C LEU A 165 -10.39 4.40 -11.88
N VAL A 166 -9.21 5.02 -11.96
CA VAL A 166 -8.27 5.10 -10.84
C VAL A 166 -8.90 5.86 -9.67
N LEU A 167 -9.56 6.99 -9.92
CA LEU A 167 -10.24 7.76 -8.87
C LEU A 167 -11.37 6.94 -8.24
N GLN A 168 -12.19 6.25 -9.03
CA GLN A 168 -13.23 5.37 -8.50
C GLN A 168 -12.65 4.27 -7.61
N PHE A 169 -11.55 3.63 -8.04
CA PHE A 169 -10.85 2.63 -7.24
C PHE A 169 -10.35 3.22 -5.91
N LEU A 170 -9.65 4.35 -5.95
CA LEU A 170 -9.14 5.02 -4.74
C LEU A 170 -10.27 5.46 -3.80
N THR A 171 -11.39 5.97 -4.34
CA THR A 171 -12.57 6.32 -3.56
C THR A 171 -13.17 5.09 -2.88
N LYS A 172 -13.26 3.94 -3.56
CA LYS A 172 -13.70 2.69 -2.90
C LYS A 172 -12.77 2.33 -1.74
N ARG A 173 -11.44 2.35 -1.95
CA ARG A 173 -10.46 2.03 -0.90
C ARG A 173 -10.47 3.05 0.25
N LEU A 174 -10.85 4.30 0.00
CA LEU A 174 -10.99 5.34 1.03
C LEU A 174 -12.04 5.00 2.10
N HIS A 175 -13.09 4.25 1.73
CA HIS A 175 -14.14 3.83 2.68
C HIS A 175 -13.64 2.77 3.67
N ASN A 176 -12.51 2.11 3.39
CA ASN A 176 -11.88 1.18 4.32
C ASN A 176 -10.93 1.96 5.25
N LYS A 177 -11.22 1.94 6.55
CA LYS A 177 -10.46 2.64 7.59
C LYS A 177 -8.94 2.36 7.53
N HIS A 178 -8.55 1.13 7.23
CA HIS A 178 -7.14 0.73 7.17
C HIS A 178 -6.43 1.24 5.91
N LEU A 179 -7.18 1.48 4.83
CA LEU A 179 -6.65 1.94 3.55
C LEU A 179 -6.85 3.44 3.33
N ALA A 180 -7.67 4.11 4.14
CA ALA A 180 -8.07 5.50 3.94
C ALA A 180 -6.88 6.46 3.81
N THR A 181 -5.90 6.35 4.71
CA THR A 181 -4.71 7.21 4.70
C THR A 181 -3.86 6.99 3.45
N VAL A 182 -3.64 5.75 3.02
CA VAL A 182 -2.83 5.45 1.84
C VAL A 182 -3.56 5.83 0.55
N ALA A 183 -4.88 5.61 0.49
CA ALA A 183 -5.72 6.01 -0.63
C ALA A 183 -5.77 7.53 -0.80
N ALA A 184 -5.89 8.28 0.30
CA ALA A 184 -5.85 9.74 0.28
C ALA A 184 -4.50 10.27 -0.22
N LYS A 185 -3.38 9.70 0.26
CA LYS A 185 -2.03 10.05 -0.21
C LYS A 185 -1.84 9.74 -1.70
N SER A 186 -2.30 8.58 -2.16
CA SER A 186 -2.26 8.18 -3.57
C SER A 186 -3.10 9.12 -4.44
N ASN A 187 -4.30 9.50 -3.98
CA ASN A 187 -5.15 10.45 -4.69
C ASN A 187 -4.47 11.83 -4.86
N LEU A 188 -3.75 12.29 -3.83
CA LEU A 188 -2.99 13.53 -3.88
C LEU A 188 -1.77 13.48 -4.83
N SER A 189 -1.15 12.30 -5.00
CA SER A 189 0.02 12.17 -5.87
C SER A 189 -0.34 12.20 -7.36
N LEU A 190 -1.59 11.90 -7.72
CA LEU A 190 -2.09 12.00 -9.09
C LEU A 190 -2.12 13.46 -9.55
N ARG A 191 -1.22 13.84 -10.45
CA ARG A 191 -1.24 15.15 -11.11
C ARG A 191 -2.31 15.13 -12.21
N ALA A 192 -3.44 15.80 -11.98
CA ALA A 192 -4.40 16.06 -13.05
C ALA A 192 -3.84 17.19 -13.95
N PRO A 193 -3.73 16.98 -15.28
CA PRO A 193 -3.00 17.91 -16.15
C PRO A 193 -3.52 19.34 -16.20
N ASP A 194 -4.80 19.64 -15.94
CA ASP A 194 -5.27 21.03 -15.96
C ASP A 194 -6.49 21.25 -15.04
N HIS A 195 -6.38 22.25 -14.16
CA HIS A 195 -7.47 23.10 -13.63
C HIS A 195 -8.81 22.48 -13.13
N CYS A 196 -8.87 21.20 -12.76
CA CYS A 196 -10.12 20.59 -12.29
C CYS A 196 -10.10 20.31 -10.78
N SER A 197 -10.77 21.16 -10.00
CA SER A 197 -11.61 20.90 -8.81
C SER A 197 -11.15 19.98 -7.65
N ASN A 198 -9.96 19.39 -7.66
CA ASN A 198 -9.56 18.39 -6.67
C ASN A 198 -9.15 18.98 -5.32
N LEU A 199 -8.94 20.31 -5.22
CA LEU A 199 -8.71 20.93 -3.91
C LEU A 199 -9.93 20.78 -2.98
N HIS A 200 -11.14 20.75 -3.53
CA HIS A 200 -12.36 20.55 -2.75
C HIS A 200 -12.50 19.07 -2.34
N ALA A 201 -12.23 18.11 -3.23
CA ALA A 201 -12.22 16.69 -2.88
C ALA A 201 -11.15 16.40 -1.80
N VAL A 202 -9.96 16.99 -1.89
CA VAL A 202 -8.89 16.86 -0.88
C VAL A 202 -9.31 17.45 0.47
N LEU A 203 -9.92 18.64 0.49
CA LEU A 203 -10.48 19.23 1.72
C LEU A 203 -11.60 18.36 2.33
N TRP A 204 -12.48 17.80 1.51
CA TRP A 204 -13.52 16.89 1.96
C TRP A 204 -12.96 15.56 2.45
N ILE A 205 -11.88 15.05 1.88
CA ILE A 205 -11.19 13.82 2.33
C ILE A 205 -10.50 14.07 3.68
N PHE A 206 -9.80 15.19 3.85
CA PHE A 206 -9.22 15.58 5.14
C PHE A 206 -10.30 15.79 6.21
N LEU A 207 -11.42 16.45 5.85
CA LEU A 207 -12.55 16.63 6.76
C LEU A 207 -13.25 15.30 7.06
N PHE A 208 -13.42 14.40 6.10
CA PHE A 208 -14.05 13.10 6.31
C PHE A 208 -13.19 12.19 7.18
N ILE A 209 -11.87 12.13 6.93
CA ILE A 209 -10.93 11.38 7.78
C ILE A 209 -10.90 11.99 9.19
N TYR A 210 -10.81 13.31 9.33
CA TYR A 210 -10.84 14.00 10.63
C TYR A 210 -12.16 13.77 11.39
N TYR A 211 -13.30 13.87 10.72
CA TYR A 211 -14.63 13.79 11.33
C TYR A 211 -15.06 12.34 11.63
N TYR A 212 -14.64 11.37 10.82
CA TYR A 212 -14.94 9.95 11.03
C TYR A 212 -14.05 9.33 12.12
N HIS A 213 -12.78 9.77 12.25
CA HIS A 213 -11.86 9.27 13.28
C HIS A 213 -12.01 9.91 14.66
N GLN A 214 -12.65 11.08 14.80
CA GLN A 214 -12.88 11.73 16.10
C GLN A 214 -14.20 11.38 16.78
N ARG A 215 -15.02 10.45 16.29
CA ARG A 215 -16.14 9.97 17.13
C ARG A 215 -15.56 9.15 18.29
N PRO A 216 -15.57 9.66 19.54
CA PRO A 216 -15.46 8.74 20.66
C PRO A 216 -16.63 7.76 20.51
N VAL A 217 -16.36 6.48 20.68
CA VAL A 217 -17.43 5.51 20.96
C VAL A 217 -18.05 6.00 22.27
N HIS A 218 -19.09 6.83 22.18
CA HIS A 218 -19.97 7.08 23.30
C HIS A 218 -20.62 5.73 23.58
N ARG A 219 -20.00 5.00 24.51
CA ARG A 219 -20.63 3.86 25.17
C ARG A 219 -21.94 4.40 25.72
N ASP A 220 -23.05 3.84 25.27
CA ASP A 220 -24.40 4.23 25.65
C ASP A 220 -24.52 4.28 27.18
N HIS A 221 -24.43 5.49 27.76
CA HIS A 221 -24.91 5.76 29.10
C HIS A 221 -26.41 6.06 29.00
N LEU A 222 -27.19 5.01 28.77
CA LEU A 222 -28.63 4.99 29.01
C LEU A 222 -28.99 3.63 29.61
N SER A 223 -28.56 3.44 30.85
CA SER A 223 -29.26 2.59 31.83
C SER A 223 -28.86 3.08 33.23
N ASN A 224 -29.89 3.45 34.01
CA ASN A 224 -29.86 3.88 35.41
C ASN A 224 -29.55 5.35 35.69
N MET A 225 -30.44 6.24 35.21
CA MET A 225 -30.95 7.28 36.12
C MET A 225 -32.11 6.67 36.90
N ASP A 226 -31.82 6.18 38.10
CA ASP A 226 -32.74 6.18 39.23
C ASP A 226 -31.92 5.91 40.48
N GLY A 227 -31.72 6.95 41.30
CA GLY A 227 -31.12 6.76 42.62
C GLY A 227 -30.29 7.91 43.11
N TYR A 228 -30.88 9.11 43.28
CA TYR A 228 -30.44 10.02 44.34
C TYR A 228 -31.58 10.95 44.75
N HIS A 229 -32.28 10.62 45.84
CA HIS A 229 -32.50 11.56 46.93
C HIS A 229 -32.72 10.83 48.27
N PRO A 230 -32.28 11.40 49.41
CA PRO A 230 -32.04 10.68 50.66
C PRO A 230 -33.16 10.86 51.72
N LYS A 231 -33.23 9.87 52.63
CA LYS A 231 -33.75 9.86 54.02
C LYS A 231 -35.09 10.55 54.29
N PHE A 232 -36.12 9.80 54.72
CA PHE A 232 -36.83 10.01 56.00
C PHE A 232 -37.85 8.89 56.29
N ALA A 233 -37.80 8.39 57.53
CA ALA A 233 -38.87 7.81 58.35
C ALA A 233 -39.65 6.56 57.87
N GLN A 234 -39.27 5.41 58.46
CA GLN A 234 -40.22 4.34 58.80
C GLN A 234 -41.36 4.91 59.65
N LYS A 235 -42.61 4.74 59.20
CA LYS A 235 -43.78 4.60 60.09
C LYS A 235 -45.03 4.12 59.36
N SER A 236 -45.74 3.24 60.05
CA SER A 236 -47.15 2.82 59.85
C SER A 236 -47.40 1.86 58.69
N ASN A 237 -48.31 0.90 58.76
CA ASN A 237 -49.07 0.28 59.84
C ASN A 237 -49.77 -0.88 59.12
N THR A 238 -49.42 -2.12 59.43
CA THR A 238 -50.29 -3.27 59.14
C THR A 238 -51.23 -3.46 60.32
N LEU A 239 -52.49 -3.05 60.12
CA LEU A 239 -53.67 -3.61 60.78
C LEU A 239 -54.48 -4.34 59.70
N PRO A 240 -55.45 -5.24 60.01
CA PRO A 240 -55.96 -5.64 61.33
C PRO A 240 -56.11 -7.16 61.52
N SER A 241 -56.29 -7.61 62.77
CA SER A 241 -57.13 -8.78 63.08
C SER A 241 -57.54 -8.78 64.55
N PHE A 242 -58.84 -8.52 64.77
CA PHE A 242 -59.71 -8.74 65.95
C PHE A 242 -59.32 -8.19 67.32
#